data_AF-A0A8T4Z4T1-F1
#
_entry.id   AF-A0A8T4Z4T1-F1
#
_cell.length_a   1.000
_cell.length_b   1.000
_cell.length_c   1.000
_cell.angle_alpha   90.00
_cell.angle_beta   90.00
_cell.angle_gamma   90.00
#
_symmetry.space_group_name_H-M   'P 1'
#
loop_
_entity.id
_entity.type
_entity.pdbx_description
1 polymer ?
#
loop_
_entity_poly.entity_id
_entity_poly.type
_entity_poly.pdbx_seq_one_letter_code
_entity_poly.pdbx_strand_id
1 'polypeptide(L)'
;INVELLTILIENGYIPVVAPVAVGAEFEPLNTDGDRMAANIAGALNADILILLTDVAGLKLNGKFIQRMSLVEAKDSLPRIGHGMITKIYAAIEAIEMGVR
;
A
#
# COMPACT_ATOMS: atom_id res chain seq x y z
N ILE A 1 -6.17 7.01 -9.52
CA ILE A 1 -5.34 6.10 -10.33
C ILE A 1 -6.08 5.85 -11.64
N ASN A 2 -5.43 6.01 -12.80
CA ASN A 2 -5.95 5.49 -14.06
C ASN A 2 -5.51 4.02 -14.17
N VAL A 3 -6.47 3.09 -14.20
CA VAL A 3 -6.21 1.64 -14.17
C VAL A 3 -6.25 0.99 -15.56
N GLU A 4 -6.69 1.68 -16.60
CA GLU A 4 -7.00 1.07 -17.90
C GLU A 4 -5.82 0.30 -18.49
N LEU A 5 -4.62 0.91 -18.48
CA LEU A 5 -3.41 0.26 -18.98
C LEU A 5 -3.03 -0.97 -18.14
N LEU A 6 -3.14 -0.87 -16.80
CA LEU A 6 -2.82 -1.99 -15.91
C LEU A 6 -3.77 -3.16 -16.17
N THR A 7 -5.06 -2.89 -16.30
CA THR A 7 -6.08 -3.90 -16.60
C THR A 7 -5.79 -4.61 -17.91
N ILE A 8 -5.51 -3.87 -19.00
CA ILE A 8 -5.18 -4.45 -20.31
C ILE A 8 -3.96 -5.38 -20.20
N LEU A 9 -2.90 -4.94 -19.52
CA LEU A 9 -1.68 -5.75 -19.36
C LEU A 9 -1.97 -7.04 -18.58
N ILE A 10 -2.69 -6.95 -17.46
CA ILE A 10 -3.03 -8.09 -16.61
C ILE A 10 -3.93 -9.09 -17.37
N GLU A 11 -4.97 -8.60 -18.05
CA GLU A 11 -5.89 -9.44 -18.83
C GLU A 11 -5.21 -10.18 -19.99
N ASN A 12 -4.12 -9.62 -20.52
CA ASN A 12 -3.29 -10.25 -21.55
C ASN A 12 -2.15 -11.12 -20.97
N GLY A 13 -2.15 -11.40 -19.67
CA GLY A 13 -1.19 -12.30 -19.02
C GLY A 13 0.18 -11.69 -18.75
N TYR A 14 0.33 -10.36 -18.84
CA TYR A 14 1.55 -9.67 -18.43
C TYR A 14 1.58 -9.44 -16.92
N ILE A 15 2.80 -9.25 -16.39
CA ILE A 15 3.04 -8.82 -15.01
C ILE A 15 3.56 -7.38 -15.06
N PRO A 16 2.71 -6.37 -14.77
CA PRO A 16 3.15 -4.99 -14.76
C PRO A 16 4.17 -4.74 -13.63
N VAL A 17 5.31 -4.15 -13.98
CA VAL A 17 6.29 -3.63 -13.02
C VAL A 17 6.22 -2.11 -13.06
N VAL A 18 5.77 -1.51 -11.96
CA VAL A 18 5.48 -0.07 -11.90
C VAL A 18 6.48 0.63 -10.98
N ALA A 19 7.14 1.67 -11.49
CA ALA A 19 8.03 2.52 -10.71
C ALA A 19 7.23 3.60 -9.95
N PRO A 20 7.65 4.00 -8.72
CA PRO A 20 6.92 4.95 -7.89
C PRO A 20 7.10 6.42 -8.29
N VAL A 21 6.88 6.70 -9.57
CA VAL A 21 6.92 8.04 -10.15
C VAL A 21 5.54 8.40 -10.69
N ALA A 22 5.15 9.65 -10.50
CA ALA A 22 3.88 10.17 -11.00
C ALA A 22 4.09 11.44 -11.83
N VAL A 23 3.04 11.85 -12.53
CA VAL A 23 2.99 13.10 -13.28
C VAL A 23 2.01 14.02 -12.56
N GLY A 24 2.47 15.24 -12.22
CA GLY A 24 1.66 16.27 -11.60
C GLY A 24 0.72 16.95 -12.59
N ALA A 25 -0.09 17.90 -12.09
CA ALA A 25 -1.08 18.59 -12.91
C ALA A 25 -0.44 19.50 -13.99
N GLU A 26 0.80 19.94 -13.77
CA GLU A 26 1.57 20.79 -14.69
C GLU A 26 2.57 19.95 -15.51
N PHE A 27 2.35 18.63 -15.61
CA PHE A 27 3.20 17.65 -16.30
C PHE A 27 4.62 17.50 -15.73
N GLU A 28 4.83 17.93 -14.49
CA GLU A 28 6.08 17.76 -13.77
C GLU A 28 6.23 16.34 -13.20
N PRO A 29 7.45 15.78 -13.14
CA PRO A 29 7.69 14.50 -12.50
C PRO A 29 7.60 14.65 -10.98
N LEU A 30 6.83 13.77 -10.34
CA LEU A 30 6.69 13.71 -8.89
C LEU A 30 7.27 12.41 -8.34
N ASN A 31 8.06 12.55 -7.28
CA ASN A 31 8.53 11.42 -6.48
C ASN A 31 7.43 11.03 -5.49
N THR A 32 6.95 9.78 -5.57
CA THR A 32 5.85 9.31 -4.72
C THR A 32 6.33 8.25 -3.73
N ASP A 33 5.62 8.13 -2.62
CA ASP A 33 5.85 7.04 -1.68
C ASP A 33 5.38 5.72 -2.28
N GLY A 34 6.29 4.73 -2.35
CA GLY A 34 6.02 3.45 -2.98
C GLY A 34 4.95 2.62 -2.26
N ASP A 35 4.90 2.66 -0.92
CA ASP A 35 3.91 1.93 -0.13
C ASP A 35 2.50 2.50 -0.42
N ARG A 36 2.35 3.83 -0.38
CA ARG A 36 1.07 4.49 -0.71
C ARG A 36 0.69 4.33 -2.17
N MET A 37 1.62 4.36 -3.11
CA MET A 37 1.33 4.09 -4.52
C MET A 37 0.81 2.67 -4.72
N ALA A 38 1.45 1.67 -4.11
CA ALA A 38 0.99 0.28 -4.16
C ALA A 38 -0.41 0.13 -3.56
N ALA A 39 -0.69 0.77 -2.42
CA ALA A 39 -2.01 0.79 -1.79
C ALA A 39 -3.09 1.40 -2.69
N ASN A 40 -2.81 2.53 -3.34
CA ASN A 40 -3.74 3.20 -4.23
C ASN A 40 -4.00 2.40 -5.52
N ILE A 41 -2.97 1.75 -6.08
CA ILE A 41 -3.15 0.84 -7.22
C ILE A 41 -4.00 -0.37 -6.81
N ALA A 42 -3.68 -1.01 -5.68
CA ALA A 42 -4.43 -2.16 -5.17
C ALA A 42 -5.90 -1.82 -4.92
N GLY A 43 -6.17 -0.68 -4.27
CA GLY A 43 -7.53 -0.17 -4.04
C GLY A 43 -8.27 0.11 -5.34
N ALA A 44 -7.64 0.82 -6.28
CA ALA A 44 -8.27 1.14 -7.57
C ALA A 44 -8.57 -0.10 -8.43
N LEU A 45 -7.79 -1.17 -8.29
CA LEU A 45 -8.01 -2.45 -8.96
C LEU A 45 -8.94 -3.40 -8.19
N ASN A 46 -9.42 -3.02 -6.98
CA ASN A 46 -10.12 -3.91 -6.05
C ASN A 46 -9.36 -5.23 -5.83
N ALA A 47 -8.05 -5.14 -5.64
CA ALA A 47 -7.19 -6.31 -5.46
C ALA A 47 -7.63 -7.14 -4.24
N ASP A 48 -7.54 -8.46 -4.33
CA ASP A 48 -7.85 -9.34 -3.20
C ASP A 48 -6.80 -9.24 -2.08
N ILE A 49 -5.55 -8.87 -2.41
CA ILE A 49 -4.44 -8.83 -1.44
C ILE A 49 -3.46 -7.71 -1.81
N LEU A 50 -3.02 -6.92 -0.82
CA LEU A 50 -1.82 -6.09 -0.88
C LEU A 50 -0.71 -6.71 -0.02
N ILE A 51 0.49 -6.88 -0.60
CA ILE A 51 1.66 -7.38 0.11
C ILE A 51 2.74 -6.29 0.12
N LEU A 52 3.11 -5.83 1.31
CA LEU A 52 4.22 -4.90 1.51
C LEU A 52 5.44 -5.69 2.01
N LEU A 53 6.48 -5.79 1.18
CA LEU A 53 7.73 -6.44 1.55
C LEU A 53 8.65 -5.47 2.29
N THR A 54 9.26 -5.93 3.38
CA THR A 54 10.14 -5.11 4.22
C THR A 54 11.29 -5.96 4.76
N ASP A 55 12.34 -5.30 5.20
CA ASP A 55 13.55 -5.87 5.82
C ASP A 55 13.38 -6.26 7.31
N VAL A 56 12.21 -6.03 7.91
CA VAL A 56 11.88 -6.43 9.28
C VAL A 56 10.83 -7.55 9.29
N ALA A 57 10.79 -8.35 10.36
CA ALA A 57 9.86 -9.48 10.45
C ALA A 57 8.37 -9.09 10.53
N GLY A 58 8.05 -7.83 10.77
CA GLY A 58 6.69 -7.30 10.82
C GLY A 58 6.49 -6.24 11.90
N LEU A 59 5.23 -5.87 12.14
CA LEU A 59 4.87 -4.92 13.20
C LEU A 59 5.12 -5.54 14.59
N LYS A 60 5.85 -4.83 15.43
CA LYS A 60 6.13 -5.22 16.83
C LYS A 60 5.49 -4.20 17.78
N LEU A 61 4.56 -4.64 18.61
CA LEU A 61 3.95 -3.81 19.66
C LEU A 61 4.21 -4.48 21.02
N ASN A 62 4.58 -3.67 22.03
CA ASN A 62 4.83 -4.14 23.40
C ASN A 62 5.76 -5.37 23.48
N GLY A 63 6.79 -5.39 22.63
CA GLY A 63 7.77 -6.50 22.62
C GLY A 63 7.36 -7.74 21.81
N LYS A 64 6.14 -7.82 21.26
CA LYS A 64 5.63 -8.99 20.53
C LYS A 64 5.32 -8.65 19.06
N PHE A 65 5.58 -9.61 18.17
CA PHE A 65 5.19 -9.50 16.76
C PHE A 65 3.70 -9.71 16.60
N ILE A 66 3.07 -8.82 15.84
CA ILE A 66 1.65 -8.84 15.55
C ILE A 66 1.44 -9.64 14.26
N GLN A 67 0.77 -10.78 14.38
CA GLN A 67 0.50 -11.67 13.24
C GLN A 67 -0.73 -11.25 12.44
N ARG A 68 -1.76 -10.75 13.14
CA ARG A 68 -3.01 -10.25 12.57
C ARG A 68 -3.53 -9.12 13.44
N MET A 69 -4.20 -8.17 12.80
CA MET A 69 -4.91 -7.09 13.46
C MET A 69 -6.08 -6.65 12.60
N SER A 70 -7.15 -6.18 13.24
CA SER A 70 -8.26 -5.51 12.57
C SER A 70 -7.90 -4.07 12.20
N LEU A 71 -8.70 -3.48 11.30
CA LEU A 71 -8.57 -2.08 10.91
C LEU A 71 -8.65 -1.12 12.11
N VAL A 72 -9.54 -1.41 13.07
CA VAL A 72 -9.72 -0.59 14.28
C VAL A 72 -8.45 -0.65 15.15
N GLU A 73 -7.94 -1.85 15.42
CA GLU A 73 -6.70 -2.03 16.18
C GLU A 73 -5.50 -1.36 15.48
N ALA A 74 -5.46 -1.38 14.15
CA ALA A 74 -4.42 -0.72 13.37
C ALA A 74 -4.44 0.78 13.61
N LYS A 75 -5.60 1.42 13.47
CA LYS A 75 -5.78 2.87 13.73
C LYS A 75 -5.42 3.24 15.17
N ASP A 76 -5.88 2.48 16.15
CA ASP A 76 -5.59 2.72 17.57
C ASP A 76 -4.12 2.53 17.93
N SER A 77 -3.39 1.75 17.13
CA SER A 77 -1.97 1.49 17.35
C SER A 77 -1.04 2.54 16.77
N LEU A 78 -1.47 3.36 15.80
CA LEU A 78 -0.64 4.33 15.08
C LEU A 78 0.25 5.21 16.00
N PRO A 79 -0.22 5.75 17.14
CA PRO A 79 0.62 6.59 18.00
C PRO A 79 1.80 5.83 18.65
N ARG A 80 1.78 4.49 18.64
CA ARG A 80 2.80 3.63 19.23
C ARG A 80 3.79 3.07 18.20
N ILE A 81 3.64 3.42 16.92
CA ILE A 81 4.42 2.86 15.81
C ILE A 81 5.55 3.82 15.43
N GLY A 82 6.75 3.28 15.25
CA GLY A 82 7.93 4.05 14.84
C GLY A 82 7.88 4.51 13.36
N HIS A 83 8.69 5.51 13.05
CA HIS A 83 8.67 6.26 11.78
C HIS A 83 8.75 5.41 10.50
N GLY A 84 9.49 4.30 10.49
CA GLY A 84 9.60 3.46 9.27
C GLY A 84 8.40 2.52 9.04
N MET A 85 7.76 2.06 10.12
CA MET A 85 6.64 1.12 10.03
C MET A 85 5.31 1.86 9.90
N ILE A 86 5.21 3.09 10.40
CA ILE A 86 3.95 3.84 10.40
C ILE A 86 3.44 4.11 8.98
N THR A 87 4.32 4.39 8.01
CA THR A 87 3.93 4.62 6.61
C THR A 87 3.33 3.36 5.97
N LYS A 88 3.89 2.19 6.25
CA LYS A 88 3.36 0.89 5.79
C LYS A 88 1.99 0.59 6.36
N ILE A 89 1.79 0.89 7.65
CA ILE A 89 0.48 0.71 8.29
C ILE A 89 -0.54 1.71 7.74
N TYR A 90 -0.16 2.96 7.47
CA TYR A 90 -1.04 3.91 6.77
C TYR A 90 -1.42 3.40 5.37
N ALA A 91 -0.47 2.94 4.57
CA ALA A 91 -0.75 2.39 3.25
C ALA A 91 -1.68 1.17 3.31
N ALA A 92 -1.48 0.27 4.27
CA ALA A 92 -2.37 -0.88 4.47
C ALA A 92 -3.79 -0.47 4.88
N ILE A 93 -3.92 0.54 5.77
CA ILE A 93 -5.21 1.11 6.17
C ILE A 93 -5.93 1.71 4.95
N GLU A 94 -5.23 2.56 4.19
CA GLU A 94 -5.77 3.21 2.99
C GLU A 94 -6.25 2.16 1.97
N ALA A 95 -5.46 1.11 1.73
CA ALA A 95 -5.83 0.02 0.81
C ALA A 95 -7.14 -0.66 1.22
N ILE A 96 -7.28 -1.03 2.51
CA ILE A 96 -8.50 -1.67 3.04
C ILE A 96 -9.70 -0.73 2.89
N GLU A 97 -9.53 0.56 3.20
CA GLU A 97 -10.60 1.56 3.07
C GLU A 97 -11.04 1.78 1.62
N MET A 98 -10.15 1.55 0.65
CA MET A 98 -10.46 1.58 -0.77
C MET A 98 -11.06 0.27 -1.32
N GLY A 99 -11.22 -0.76 -0.49
CA GLY A 99 -11.90 -2.01 -0.87
C GLY A 99 -10.99 -3.21 -1.15
N VAL A 100 -9.69 -3.11 -0.83
CA VAL A 100 -8.82 -4.29 -0.77
C VAL A 100 -9.30 -5.22 0.35
N ARG A 101 -9.28 -6.53 0.10
CA ARG A 101 -9.84 -7.56 1.00
C ARG A 101 -8.85 -8.13 2.00
#